data_AF-A0A349Z7X2-F1
#
_entry.id   AF-A0A349Z7X2-F1
#
_cell.length_a   1.000
_cell.length_b   1.000
_cell.length_c   1.000
_cell.angle_alpha   90.00
_cell.angle_beta   90.00
_cell.angle_gamma   90.00
#
_symmetry.space_group_name_H-M   'P 1'
#
loop_
_entity.id
_entity.type
_entity.pdbx_description
1 polymer ?
#
loop_
_entity_poly.entity_id
_entity_poly.type
_entity_poly.pdbx_seq_one_letter_code
_entity_poly.pdbx_strand_id
1 'polypeptide(L)'
;MPAALINAALFGIGHWFQGAMLAEAVMASLFTAVGGLWFAWLFVVWQHNLWLVVTLHTVMNACWVIWQVDTTAAGDQFANLLRLSTIMLSVVVTLLLQRQRPATDLECK
;
A
#
# COMPACT_ATOMS: atom_id res chain seq x y z
N MET A 1 -7.47 14.77 2.85
CA MET A 1 -8.17 13.76 2.02
C MET A 1 -7.98 13.94 0.51
N PRO A 2 -8.06 15.15 -0.08
CA PRO A 2 -7.91 15.32 -1.54
C PRO A 2 -6.57 14.80 -2.10
N ALA A 3 -5.46 15.06 -1.41
CA ALA A 3 -4.14 14.60 -1.83
C ALA A 3 -3.99 13.07 -1.86
N ALA A 4 -4.62 12.35 -0.93
CA ALA A 4 -4.58 10.89 -0.89
C ALA A 4 -5.35 10.27 -2.07
N LEU A 5 -6.47 10.88 -2.48
CA LEU A 5 -7.23 10.44 -3.64
C LEU A 5 -6.48 10.68 -4.95
N ILE A 6 -5.80 11.83 -5.09
CA ILE A 6 -4.95 12.12 -6.25
C ILE A 6 -3.80 11.10 -6.33
N ASN A 7 -3.12 10.82 -5.21
CA ASN A 7 -2.09 9.79 -5.14
C ASN A 7 -2.62 8.42 -5.56
N ALA A 8 -3.77 8.00 -5.01
CA ALA A 8 -4.39 6.72 -5.34
C ALA A 8 -4.76 6.62 -6.83
N ALA A 9 -5.29 7.70 -7.42
CA ALA A 9 -5.61 7.74 -8.84
C ALA A 9 -4.35 7.62 -9.70
N LEU A 10 -3.32 8.41 -9.43
CA LEU A 10 -2.05 8.36 -10.16
C LEU A 10 -1.39 6.98 -10.05
N PHE A 11 -1.41 6.39 -8.86
CA PHE A 11 -0.85 5.08 -8.62
C PHE A 11 -1.61 3.99 -9.38
N GLY A 12 -2.95 4.02 -9.35
CA GLY A 12 -3.78 3.11 -10.15
C GLY A 12 -3.56 3.25 -11.65
N ILE A 13 -3.46 4.48 -12.16
CA ILE A 13 -3.18 4.75 -13.58
C ILE A 13 -1.82 4.17 -13.98
N GLY A 14 -0.81 4.27 -13.12
CA GLY A 14 0.52 3.69 -13.36
C GLY A 14 0.50 2.17 -13.58
N HIS A 15 -0.53 1.48 -13.11
CA HIS A 15 -0.70 0.03 -13.25
C HIS A 15 -1.66 -0.40 -14.37
N TRP A 16 -2.19 0.56 -15.14
CA TRP A 16 -3.10 0.27 -16.26
C TRP A 16 -2.49 -0.70 -17.28
N PHE A 17 -1.19 -0.59 -17.54
CA PHE A 17 -0.48 -1.37 -18.56
C PHE A 17 -0.22 -2.84 -18.17
N GLN A 18 -0.66 -3.27 -16.99
CA GLN A 18 -0.42 -4.63 -16.51
C GLN A 18 -1.46 -5.64 -17.01
N GLY A 19 -2.60 -5.20 -17.54
CA GLY A 19 -3.62 -6.10 -18.09
C GLY A 19 -3.48 -6.31 -19.59
N ALA A 20 -3.62 -7.55 -20.05
CA ALA A 20 -3.75 -7.86 -21.48
C ALA A 20 -5.16 -7.53 -22.00
N MET A 21 -6.16 -7.58 -21.11
CA MET A 21 -7.55 -7.19 -21.38
C MET A 21 -7.98 -6.00 -20.53
N LEU A 22 -9.02 -5.28 -20.98
CA LEU A 22 -9.59 -4.14 -20.24
C LEU A 22 -9.97 -4.51 -18.80
N ALA A 23 -10.54 -5.70 -18.58
CA ALA A 23 -10.93 -6.17 -17.26
C ALA A 23 -9.72 -6.33 -16.32
N GLU A 24 -8.61 -6.88 -16.81
CA GLU A 24 -7.37 -7.06 -16.05
C GLU A 24 -6.71 -5.72 -15.73
N ALA A 25 -6.69 -4.79 -16.69
CA ALA A 25 -6.16 -3.44 -16.51
C ALA A 25 -6.94 -2.67 -15.44
N VAL A 26 -8.28 -2.70 -15.52
CA VAL A 26 -9.17 -2.07 -14.52
C VAL A 26 -8.97 -2.69 -13.14
N MET A 27 -8.89 -4.02 -13.06
CA MET A 27 -8.61 -4.73 -11.80
C MET A 27 -7.27 -4.30 -11.20
N ALA A 28 -6.18 -4.35 -11.96
CA ALA A 28 -4.85 -3.96 -11.49
C ALA A 28 -4.82 -2.49 -11.02
N SER A 29 -5.44 -1.58 -11.79
CA SER A 29 -5.55 -0.16 -11.42
C SER A 29 -6.36 0.07 -10.15
N LEU A 30 -7.49 -0.60 -9.96
CA LEU A 30 -8.32 -0.43 -8.78
C LEU A 30 -7.64 -1.00 -7.52
N PHE A 31 -7.07 -2.20 -7.63
CA PHE A 31 -6.35 -2.84 -6.52
C PHE A 31 -5.19 -1.97 -6.03
N THR A 32 -4.41 -1.44 -6.97
CA THR A 32 -3.26 -0.60 -6.63
C THR A 32 -3.69 0.78 -6.15
N ALA A 33 -4.76 1.37 -6.69
CA ALA A 33 -5.34 2.61 -6.16
C ALA A 33 -5.76 2.48 -4.68
N VAL A 34 -6.42 1.38 -4.32
CA VAL A 34 -6.76 1.08 -2.91
C VAL A 34 -5.48 0.93 -2.06
N GLY A 35 -4.47 0.23 -2.59
CA GLY A 35 -3.14 0.17 -1.96
C GLY A 35 -2.51 1.54 -1.76
N GLY A 36 -2.67 2.46 -2.71
CA GLY A 36 -2.21 3.85 -2.62
C GLY A 36 -2.86 4.63 -1.48
N LEU A 37 -4.15 4.38 -1.19
CA LEU A 37 -4.82 4.95 -0.01
C LEU A 37 -4.25 4.40 1.30
N TRP A 38 -3.98 3.09 1.36
CA TRP A 38 -3.36 2.46 2.53
C TRP A 38 -1.94 3.00 2.78
N PHE A 39 -1.12 3.15 1.73
CA PHE A 39 0.20 3.78 1.84
C PHE A 39 0.11 5.24 2.29
N ALA A 40 -0.86 6.01 1.77
CA ALA A 40 -1.08 7.39 2.21
C ALA A 40 -1.47 7.47 3.70
N TRP A 41 -2.29 6.53 4.19
CA TRP A 41 -2.61 6.43 5.62
C TRP A 41 -1.38 6.11 6.47
N LEU A 42 -0.57 5.11 6.07
CA LEU A 42 0.68 4.78 6.76
C LEU A 42 1.63 5.98 6.82
N PHE A 43 1.77 6.71 5.71
CA PHE A 43 2.60 7.91 5.64
C PHE A 43 2.21 8.95 6.70
N VAL A 44 0.91 9.28 6.80
CA VAL A 44 0.42 10.30 7.75
C VAL A 44 0.58 9.84 9.20
N VAL A 45 0.21 8.59 9.49
CA VAL A 45 0.27 8.03 10.85
C VAL A 45 1.70 7.95 11.37
N TRP A 46 2.66 7.69 10.48
CA TRP A 46 4.08 7.67 10.79
C TRP A 46 4.75 9.04 10.64
N GLN A 47 4.00 10.14 10.80
CA GLN A 47 4.52 11.52 10.78
C GLN A 47 5.24 11.90 9.48
N HIS A 48 4.67 11.49 8.34
CA HIS A 48 5.21 11.76 7.01
C HIS A 48 6.59 11.11 6.78
N ASN A 49 6.85 9.97 7.43
CA ASN A 49 8.06 9.18 7.18
C ASN A 49 7.95 8.45 5.83
N LEU A 50 8.61 9.02 4.82
CA LEU A 50 8.62 8.48 3.47
C LEU A 50 9.35 7.12 3.38
N TRP A 51 10.41 6.94 4.16
CA TRP A 51 11.24 5.72 4.10
C TRP A 51 10.45 4.47 4.47
N LEU A 52 9.54 4.57 5.45
CA LEU A 52 8.68 3.45 5.83
C LEU A 52 7.83 2.96 4.65
N VAL A 53 7.21 3.89 3.92
CA VAL A 53 6.34 3.56 2.78
C VAL A 53 7.16 3.04 1.60
N VAL A 54 8.29 3.69 1.30
CA VAL A 54 9.18 3.28 0.20
C VAL A 54 9.75 1.89 0.46
N THR A 55 10.28 1.62 1.65
CA THR A 55 10.84 0.31 2.01
C THR A 55 9.77 -0.77 1.98
N LEU A 56 8.60 -0.53 2.58
CA LEU A 56 7.50 -1.50 2.56
C LEU A 56 7.08 -1.85 1.13
N HIS A 57 6.86 -0.84 0.28
CA HIS A 57 6.47 -1.06 -1.10
C HIS A 57 7.57 -1.79 -1.89
N THR A 58 8.84 -1.41 -1.68
CA THR A 58 9.99 -2.05 -2.34
C THR A 58 10.09 -3.52 -1.95
N VAL A 59 9.89 -3.88 -0.67
CA VAL A 59 9.89 -5.27 -0.23
C VAL A 59 8.74 -6.05 -0.84
N MET A 60 7.52 -5.47 -0.87
CA MET A 60 6.38 -6.11 -1.54
C MET A 60 6.67 -6.37 -3.02
N ASN A 61 7.27 -5.40 -3.72
CA ASN A 61 7.60 -5.53 -5.13
C ASN A 61 8.76 -6.51 -5.38
N ALA A 62 9.79 -6.50 -4.52
CA ALA A 62 10.87 -7.47 -4.55
C ALA A 62 10.33 -8.89 -4.37
N CYS A 63 9.39 -9.10 -3.43
CA CYS A 63 8.71 -10.38 -3.28
C CYS A 63 7.94 -10.78 -4.55
N TRP A 64 7.28 -9.81 -5.19
CA TRP A 64 6.56 -10.03 -6.44
C TRP A 64 7.49 -10.53 -7.56
N VAL A 65 8.64 -9.89 -7.72
CA VAL A 65 9.61 -10.19 -8.80
C VAL A 65 10.38 -11.47 -8.53
N ILE A 66 10.92 -11.65 -7.31
CA ILE A 66 11.78 -12.79 -6.96
C ILE A 66 11.02 -14.11 -7.02
N TRP A 67 9.76 -14.13 -6.55
CA TRP A 67 8.93 -15.33 -6.54
C TRP A 67 7.98 -15.43 -7.73
N GLN A 68 8.04 -14.49 -8.68
CA GLN A 68 7.19 -14.46 -9.89
C GLN A 68 5.71 -14.67 -9.55
N VAL A 69 5.21 -13.90 -8.59
CA VAL A 69 3.90 -14.12 -7.96
C VAL A 69 2.75 -14.08 -8.98
N ASP A 70 2.76 -13.09 -9.87
CA ASP A 70 1.85 -13.01 -11.02
C ASP A 70 2.36 -11.98 -12.05
N THR A 71 1.72 -11.95 -13.21
CA THR A 71 1.90 -10.98 -14.29
C THR A 71 1.22 -9.64 -14.02
N THR A 72 0.14 -9.61 -13.23
CA THR A 72 -0.62 -8.37 -12.94
C THR A 72 -0.62 -8.04 -11.45
N ALA A 73 -0.67 -6.78 -11.05
CA ALA A 73 -0.72 -6.41 -9.62
C ALA A 73 -2.02 -6.85 -8.91
N ALA A 74 -3.04 -7.32 -9.62
CA ALA A 74 -4.20 -7.93 -8.98
C ALA A 74 -3.78 -9.22 -8.25
N GLY A 75 -2.98 -10.07 -8.92
CA GLY A 75 -2.48 -11.34 -8.42
C GLY A 75 -3.54 -12.42 -8.24
N ASP A 76 -3.07 -13.64 -7.97
CA ASP A 76 -3.91 -14.77 -7.63
C ASP A 76 -4.44 -14.73 -6.17
N GLN A 77 -5.17 -15.77 -5.76
CA GLN A 77 -5.76 -15.82 -4.43
C GLN A 77 -4.71 -15.88 -3.31
N PHE A 78 -3.56 -16.52 -3.55
CA PHE A 78 -2.48 -16.63 -2.58
C PHE A 78 -1.74 -15.30 -2.41
N ALA A 79 -1.46 -14.59 -3.50
CA ALA A 79 -0.92 -13.24 -3.51
C ALA A 79 -1.81 -12.27 -2.72
N ASN A 80 -3.12 -12.37 -2.90
CA ASN A 80 -4.09 -11.56 -2.17
C ASN A 80 -4.12 -11.88 -0.68
N LEU A 81 -3.94 -13.15 -0.28
CA LEU A 81 -3.84 -13.55 1.13
C LEU A 81 -2.57 -12.97 1.79
N LEU A 82 -1.43 -13.03 1.10
CA LEU A 82 -0.19 -12.43 1.59
C LEU A 82 -0.31 -10.91 1.71
N ARG A 83 -0.91 -10.24 0.71
CA ARG A 83 -1.19 -8.80 0.77
C ARG A 83 -2.07 -8.43 1.95
N LEU A 84 -3.16 -9.17 2.19
CA LEU A 84 -4.04 -8.93 3.33
C LEU A 84 -3.28 -9.10 4.64
N SER A 85 -2.42 -10.12 4.74
CA SER A 85 -1.57 -10.36 5.91
C SER A 85 -0.60 -9.21 6.15
N THR A 86 0.03 -8.66 5.10
CA THR A 86 0.89 -7.47 5.20
C THR A 86 0.11 -6.24 5.67
N ILE A 87 -1.09 -6.00 5.12
CA ILE A 87 -1.96 -4.89 5.54
C ILE A 87 -2.31 -5.05 7.02
N MET A 88 -2.81 -6.22 7.43
CA MET A 88 -3.20 -6.48 8.82
C MET A 88 -2.02 -6.33 9.78
N LEU A 89 -0.86 -6.89 9.44
CA LEU A 89 0.35 -6.74 10.24
C LEU A 89 0.75 -5.27 10.37
N SER A 90 0.74 -4.52 9.27
CA SER A 90 1.09 -3.09 9.29
C SER A 90 0.15 -2.29 10.19
N VAL A 91 -1.16 -2.59 10.17
CA VAL A 91 -2.17 -1.89 10.98
C VAL A 91 -1.96 -2.24 12.45
N VAL A 92 -1.85 -3.53 12.78
CA VAL A 92 -1.66 -3.99 14.16
C VAL A 92 -0.38 -3.40 14.77
N VAL A 93 0.76 -3.51 14.08
CA VAL A 93 2.04 -2.96 14.54
C VAL A 93 1.93 -1.44 14.71
N THR A 94 1.34 -0.75 13.74
CA THR A 94 1.16 0.70 13.79
C THR A 94 0.30 1.15 14.98
N LEU A 95 -0.76 0.40 15.31
CA LEU A 95 -1.60 0.69 16.47
C LEU A 95 -0.90 0.37 17.79
N LEU A 96 -0.17 -0.74 17.88
CA LEU A 96 0.57 -1.12 19.08
C LEU A 96 1.68 -0.12 19.41
N LEU A 97 2.44 0.33 18.42
CA LEU A 97 3.51 1.31 18.60
C LEU A 97 2.97 2.71 18.93
N GLN A 98 1.81 3.09 18.37
CA GLN A 98 1.17 4.36 18.73
C GLN A 98 0.69 4.37 20.18
N ARG A 99 0.22 3.25 20.72
CA ARG A 99 -0.17 3.14 22.14
C ARG A 99 0.99 3.39 23.11
N GLN A 100 2.23 3.24 22.65
CA GLN A 100 3.42 3.43 23.47
C GLN A 100 3.99 4.86 23.36
N ARG A 101 3.41 5.73 22.51
CA ARG A 101 3.87 7.12 22.39
C ARG A 101 3.35 7.96 23.56
N PRO A 102 4.22 8.66 24.31
CA PRO A 102 3.80 9.57 25.36
C PRO A 102 2.98 10.74 24.77
N ALA A 103 1.96 11.20 25.50
CA ALA A 103 0.99 12.18 25.05
C ALA A 103 1.59 13.54 24.62
N THR A 104 2.83 13.82 25.02
CA THR A 104 3.54 15.08 24.77
C THR A 104 3.79 15.38 23.28
N ASP A 105 3.79 14.36 22.40
CA ASP A 105 4.00 14.54 20.95
C ASP A 105 2.72 14.92 20.19
N LEU A 106 1.55 14.91 20.85
CA LEU A 106 0.26 15.24 20.24
C LEU A 106 -0.10 16.73 20.33
N GLU A 107 0.61 17.51 21.16
CA GLU A 107 0.34 18.94 21.40
C GLU A 107 1.10 19.89 20.45
N CYS A 108 1.99 19.37 19.61
CA CYS A 108 2.78 20.19 18.66
C CYS A 108 2.33 20.01 17.20
N LYS A 109 1.02 19.94 16.95
CA LYS A 109 0.42 19.96 15.60
C LYS A 109 -0.55 21.10 15.43
#